data_AF-A0A2M4ANS5-F1
#
_entry.id   AF-A0A2M4ANS5-F1
#
_cell.length_a   1.000
_cell.length_b   1.000
_cell.length_c   1.000
_cell.angle_alpha   90.00
_cell.angle_beta   90.00
_cell.angle_gamma   90.00
#
_symmetry.space_group_name_H-M   'P 1'
#
loop_
_entity.id
_entity.type
_entity.pdbx_description
1 polymer ?
#
loop_
_entity_poly.entity_id
_entity_poly.type
_entity_poly.pdbx_seq_one_letter_code
_entity_poly.pdbx_strand_id
1 'polypeptide(L)'
;KMKPIYVLHLLAVLVIANATAPNDSAEKSKFVATKEWQEIPEGQGIPQGLHVRINLSTGKKEAKLLDDESAAETQATDAQRQGVTESSLSLVPGQEVEDHGSRQPAPAGSLGGMNLEAIKEALRDIPANDYKPEDATVSGRYKSYSQIKQELKDANVELQTDSEIMGALLGRFTKSVSNEQELDALFEDLRYLAHQIDNALEFIDRGGVEQIIWPSLNRTGEQHQRGRVQALTLLGTLAQNNPKAKVSLFERDASAKLLAALGRATVSEELSAALYAFGSLVRKFPFAQKQLLTPHGYSLLYDIWTKPVVELKVKVKALQLVADVVEDYLSVTNESGSSPEPVDAVTVEQYRSTRLTEGLEKTEFCKHAGQFFQAHRAALVADEHLTDETVRALRSCRTLCRPLWSECALFRHTLLVLRNNLDNRLSDDPDLVAYRTEIQLHIDDFLRDLYGNGKPKDEL
;
A
#
# COMPACT_ATOMS: atom_id res chain seq x y z
N LYS A 1 -51.46 58.66 -27.76
CA LYS A 1 -51.40 58.55 -29.25
C LYS A 1 -50.57 57.30 -29.56
N MET A 2 -51.17 56.10 -29.61
CA MET A 2 -51.65 55.37 -30.81
C MET A 2 -50.62 55.27 -31.95
N LYS A 3 -49.91 54.11 -32.01
CA LYS A 3 -49.73 53.06 -33.07
C LYS A 3 -49.57 53.50 -34.56
N PRO A 4 -49.18 52.64 -35.55
CA PRO A 4 -48.93 51.17 -35.50
C PRO A 4 -47.78 50.59 -36.40
N ILE A 5 -47.51 49.27 -36.18
CA ILE A 5 -47.34 48.14 -37.13
C ILE A 5 -46.16 48.15 -38.13
N TYR A 6 -45.26 47.16 -37.99
CA TYR A 6 -45.12 46.08 -38.98
C TYR A 6 -44.79 44.76 -38.29
N VAL A 7 -45.73 43.84 -38.42
CA VAL A 7 -45.72 42.44 -38.02
C VAL A 7 -45.15 41.67 -39.21
N LEU A 8 -44.09 40.89 -39.01
CA LEU A 8 -43.74 39.80 -39.93
C LEU A 8 -43.84 38.49 -39.16
N HIS A 9 -44.96 37.81 -39.39
CA HIS A 9 -45.12 36.40 -39.03
C HIS A 9 -44.27 35.57 -39.99
N LEU A 10 -43.40 34.71 -39.46
CA LEU A 10 -43.18 33.41 -40.08
C LEU A 10 -43.17 32.34 -39.00
N LEU A 11 -44.24 31.55 -39.02
CA LEU A 11 -44.38 30.23 -38.45
C LEU A 11 -43.07 29.42 -38.54
N ALA A 12 -42.47 29.14 -37.39
CA ALA A 12 -41.60 27.98 -37.23
C ALA A 12 -42.34 27.00 -36.31
N VAL A 13 -42.94 26.02 -36.96
CA VAL A 13 -43.65 24.88 -36.39
C VAL A 13 -42.79 24.24 -35.29
N LEU A 14 -43.38 24.12 -34.10
CA LEU A 14 -42.94 23.21 -33.04
C LEU A 14 -43.05 21.79 -33.59
N VAL A 15 -42.02 21.33 -34.30
CA VAL A 15 -41.82 19.91 -34.56
C VAL A 15 -41.34 19.33 -33.24
N ILE A 16 -42.32 18.94 -32.41
CA ILE A 16 -42.14 17.90 -31.42
C ILE A 16 -41.72 16.68 -32.24
N ALA A 17 -40.42 16.48 -32.39
CA ALA A 17 -39.88 15.20 -32.79
C ALA A 17 -40.17 14.24 -31.63
N ASN A 18 -41.39 13.71 -31.62
CA ASN A 18 -41.66 12.37 -31.12
C ASN A 18 -40.83 11.44 -32.00
N ALA A 19 -39.54 11.33 -31.68
CA ALA A 19 -38.83 10.09 -31.90
C ALA A 19 -39.44 9.12 -30.89
N THR A 20 -40.60 8.56 -31.27
CA THR A 20 -40.99 7.24 -30.82
C THR A 20 -39.83 6.34 -31.22
N ALA A 21 -38.88 6.18 -30.30
CA ALA A 21 -37.98 5.05 -30.32
C ALA A 21 -38.88 3.83 -30.54
N PRO A 22 -38.62 3.00 -31.56
CA PRO A 22 -39.36 1.77 -31.71
C PRO A 22 -39.23 1.06 -30.37
N ASN A 23 -40.38 0.85 -29.75
CA ASN A 23 -40.55 0.08 -28.54
C ASN A 23 -40.31 -1.38 -28.96
N ASP A 24 -39.06 -1.71 -29.25
CA ASP A 24 -38.60 -3.08 -29.41
C ASP A 24 -38.31 -3.58 -28.01
N SER A 25 -39.39 -3.89 -27.31
CA SER A 25 -39.40 -4.96 -26.31
C SER A 25 -39.12 -6.28 -27.02
N ALA A 26 -37.94 -6.39 -27.65
CA ALA A 26 -37.33 -7.65 -27.95
C ALA A 26 -36.86 -8.17 -26.60
N GLU A 27 -37.55 -9.19 -26.08
CA GLU A 27 -37.02 -10.03 -25.01
C GLU A 27 -35.54 -10.27 -25.32
N LYS A 28 -34.62 -9.62 -24.59
CA LYS A 28 -33.19 -9.73 -24.86
C LYS A 28 -32.86 -11.22 -24.74
N SER A 29 -32.64 -11.86 -25.88
CA SER A 29 -32.42 -13.29 -26.00
C SER A 29 -31.33 -13.67 -25.01
N LYS A 30 -31.56 -14.71 -24.20
CA LYS A 30 -30.55 -15.22 -23.27
C LYS A 30 -29.24 -15.43 -24.03
N PHE A 31 -28.14 -14.91 -23.50
CA PHE A 31 -26.82 -15.07 -24.11
C PHE A 31 -26.50 -16.57 -24.21
N VAL A 32 -26.40 -17.10 -25.44
CA VAL A 32 -26.05 -18.51 -25.69
C VAL A 32 -24.55 -18.59 -25.88
N ALA A 33 -23.85 -18.94 -24.80
CA ALA A 33 -22.40 -19.03 -24.82
C ALA A 33 -21.92 -20.18 -25.70
N THR A 34 -20.85 -19.94 -26.47
CA THR A 34 -20.09 -20.97 -27.19
C THR A 34 -18.70 -21.11 -26.57
N LYS A 35 -17.89 -22.06 -27.07
CA LYS A 35 -16.50 -22.27 -26.61
C LYS A 35 -15.53 -21.16 -27.05
N GLU A 36 -15.96 -20.28 -27.96
CA GLU A 36 -15.17 -19.14 -28.42
C GLU A 36 -15.69 -17.84 -27.80
N TRP A 37 -14.83 -16.83 -27.72
CA TRP A 37 -15.16 -15.53 -27.11
C TRP A 37 -16.21 -14.78 -27.93
N GLN A 38 -17.34 -14.46 -27.32
CA GLN A 38 -18.41 -13.66 -27.91
C GLN A 38 -18.62 -12.36 -27.14
N GLU A 39 -18.83 -11.26 -27.86
CA GLU A 39 -19.11 -9.95 -27.27
C GLU A 39 -20.46 -9.92 -26.54
N ILE A 40 -20.50 -9.28 -25.36
CA ILE A 40 -21.70 -9.06 -24.56
C ILE A 40 -22.22 -7.64 -24.81
N PRO A 41 -23.42 -7.48 -25.41
CA PRO A 41 -24.07 -6.18 -25.58
C PRO A 41 -24.37 -5.48 -24.25
N GLU A 42 -24.31 -4.14 -24.23
CA GLU A 42 -24.56 -3.36 -23.02
C GLU A 42 -25.99 -3.58 -22.46
N GLY A 43 -26.03 -3.92 -21.17
CA GLY A 43 -27.29 -4.18 -20.45
C GLY A 43 -27.95 -5.52 -20.77
N GLN A 44 -27.24 -6.50 -21.34
CA GLN A 44 -27.71 -7.89 -21.43
C GLN A 44 -27.17 -8.72 -20.26
N GLY A 45 -28.06 -9.43 -19.56
CA GLY A 45 -27.68 -10.33 -18.47
C GLY A 45 -27.08 -11.64 -19.02
N ILE A 46 -25.99 -12.08 -18.42
CA ILE A 46 -25.31 -13.33 -18.78
C ILE A 46 -25.65 -14.44 -17.77
N PRO A 47 -25.81 -15.71 -18.22
CA PRO A 47 -25.91 -16.85 -17.32
C PRO A 47 -24.69 -16.97 -16.40
N GLN A 48 -24.92 -17.40 -15.15
CA GLN A 48 -23.83 -17.68 -14.21
C GLN A 48 -22.98 -18.86 -14.71
N GLY A 49 -21.68 -18.84 -14.44
CA GLY A 49 -20.75 -19.92 -14.86
C GLY A 49 -20.11 -19.73 -16.24
N LEU A 50 -20.09 -18.52 -16.78
CA LEU A 50 -19.35 -18.18 -18.01
C LEU A 50 -18.03 -17.49 -17.68
N HIS A 51 -16.99 -17.75 -18.47
CA HIS A 51 -15.73 -17.03 -18.37
C HIS A 51 -15.91 -15.68 -19.06
N VAL A 52 -15.84 -14.58 -18.29
CA VAL A 52 -16.03 -13.20 -18.77
C VAL A 52 -14.70 -12.46 -18.73
N ARG A 53 -14.36 -11.73 -19.79
CA ARG A 53 -13.20 -10.84 -19.82
C ARG A 53 -13.55 -9.49 -20.45
N ILE A 54 -12.70 -8.49 -20.21
CA ILE A 54 -12.69 -7.23 -20.97
C ILE A 54 -11.52 -7.28 -21.93
N ASN A 55 -11.81 -7.19 -23.24
CA ASN A 55 -10.78 -7.16 -24.27
C ASN A 55 -10.08 -5.79 -24.24
N LEU A 56 -8.82 -5.76 -23.81
CA LEU A 56 -8.05 -4.53 -23.57
C LEU A 56 -7.77 -3.72 -24.85
N SER A 57 -7.84 -4.34 -26.03
CA SER A 57 -7.65 -3.66 -27.32
C SER A 57 -8.92 -2.98 -27.82
N THR A 58 -10.10 -3.49 -27.46
CA THR A 58 -11.40 -3.01 -27.96
C THR A 58 -12.28 -2.39 -26.89
N GLY A 59 -11.94 -2.55 -25.61
CA GLY A 59 -12.72 -2.09 -24.45
C GLY A 59 -14.02 -2.87 -24.20
N LYS A 60 -14.31 -3.90 -25.00
CA LYS A 60 -15.59 -4.62 -25.00
C LYS A 60 -15.56 -5.83 -24.05
N LYS A 61 -16.71 -6.12 -23.44
CA LYS A 61 -16.91 -7.30 -22.58
C LYS A 61 -17.18 -8.51 -23.45
N GLU A 62 -16.47 -9.61 -23.23
CA GLU A 62 -16.65 -10.87 -23.96
C GLU A 62 -16.88 -12.01 -22.97
N ALA A 63 -17.68 -13.02 -23.36
CA ALA A 63 -17.85 -14.26 -22.59
C ALA A 63 -17.74 -15.51 -23.45
N LYS A 64 -17.24 -16.60 -22.85
CA LYS A 64 -17.24 -17.96 -23.42
C LYS A 64 -17.64 -19.00 -22.37
N LEU A 65 -18.00 -20.19 -22.84
CA LEU A 65 -18.23 -21.37 -21.98
C LEU A 65 -16.89 -21.82 -21.37
N LEU A 66 -16.91 -22.21 -20.10
CA LEU A 66 -15.74 -22.80 -19.43
C LEU A 66 -15.43 -24.15 -20.07
N ASP A 67 -14.18 -24.35 -20.47
CA ASP A 67 -13.67 -25.67 -20.86
C ASP A 67 -13.49 -26.52 -19.59
N ASP A 68 -13.63 -27.85 -19.66
CA ASP A 68 -13.69 -28.73 -18.47
C ASP A 68 -12.44 -28.65 -17.58
N GLU A 69 -11.29 -28.20 -18.10
CA GLU A 69 -10.08 -27.92 -17.31
C GLU A 69 -10.15 -26.60 -16.52
N SER A 70 -10.91 -25.62 -17.01
CA SER A 70 -11.05 -24.27 -16.41
C SER A 70 -12.24 -24.13 -15.45
N ALA A 71 -13.22 -25.04 -15.48
CA ALA A 71 -14.34 -25.06 -14.54
C ALA A 71 -13.92 -25.45 -13.11
N ALA A 72 -12.79 -26.17 -12.98
CA ALA A 72 -12.23 -26.60 -11.69
C ALA A 72 -11.62 -25.45 -10.87
N GLU A 73 -11.20 -24.34 -11.52
CA GLU A 73 -10.60 -23.19 -10.83
C GLU A 73 -11.67 -22.28 -10.18
N THR A 74 -12.84 -22.14 -10.79
CA THR A 74 -13.87 -21.20 -10.33
C THR A 74 -14.68 -21.74 -9.14
N GLN A 75 -14.92 -23.05 -9.06
CA GLN A 75 -15.70 -23.66 -7.96
C GLN A 75 -14.93 -23.74 -6.63
N ALA A 76 -13.61 -23.55 -6.64
CA ALA A 76 -12.81 -23.44 -5.42
C ALA A 76 -13.07 -22.12 -4.65
N THR A 77 -13.65 -21.11 -5.29
CA THR A 77 -13.78 -19.76 -4.69
C THR A 77 -15.05 -19.55 -3.85
N ASP A 78 -16.14 -20.29 -4.13
CA ASP A 78 -17.42 -20.11 -3.41
C ASP A 78 -17.63 -21.08 -2.23
N ALA A 79 -16.84 -22.16 -2.13
CA ALA A 79 -16.86 -23.07 -0.97
C ALA A 79 -15.91 -22.62 0.18
N GLN A 80 -15.08 -21.61 -0.04
CA GLN A 80 -14.01 -21.17 0.87
C GLN A 80 -14.45 -20.12 1.92
N ARG A 81 -15.75 -20.01 2.23
CA ARG A 81 -16.26 -19.10 3.29
C ARG A 81 -16.24 -19.66 4.71
N GLN A 82 -15.58 -20.79 4.95
CA GLN A 82 -15.29 -21.28 6.30
C GLN A 82 -13.80 -21.61 6.45
N GLY A 83 -13.05 -20.61 6.94
CA GLY A 83 -11.90 -20.76 7.82
C GLY A 83 -10.80 -21.73 7.42
N VAL A 84 -9.96 -21.35 6.45
CA VAL A 84 -8.55 -21.78 6.41
C VAL A 84 -7.73 -20.57 5.95
N THR A 85 -6.84 -20.09 6.81
CA THR A 85 -5.86 -19.04 6.52
C THR A 85 -4.86 -19.59 5.50
N GLU A 86 -4.67 -18.91 4.37
CA GLU A 86 -3.59 -19.24 3.44
C GLU A 86 -2.25 -18.83 4.06
N SER A 87 -1.63 -19.76 4.79
CA SER A 87 -0.32 -19.54 5.42
C SER A 87 0.80 -19.74 4.41
N SER A 88 1.61 -18.69 4.20
CA SER A 88 2.86 -18.79 3.44
C SER A 88 3.88 -19.63 4.21
N LEU A 89 4.78 -20.30 3.47
CA LEU A 89 5.84 -21.14 4.03
C LEU A 89 7.16 -20.37 4.10
N SER A 90 7.86 -20.44 5.24
CA SER A 90 9.17 -19.82 5.46
C SER A 90 10.18 -20.86 6.00
N LEU A 91 11.46 -20.71 5.65
CA LEU A 91 12.57 -21.55 6.13
C LEU A 91 13.36 -20.81 7.21
N VAL A 92 13.67 -21.45 8.34
CA VAL A 92 14.40 -20.86 9.48
C VAL A 92 15.91 -21.12 9.37
N PRO A 93 16.78 -20.09 9.42
CA PRO A 93 18.23 -20.27 9.56
C PRO A 93 18.64 -20.50 11.03
N GLY A 94 19.52 -21.49 11.30
CA GLY A 94 20.29 -21.56 12.56
C GLY A 94 19.95 -22.69 13.54
N GLN A 95 19.24 -23.74 13.14
CA GLN A 95 19.03 -24.92 13.98
C GLN A 95 19.93 -26.07 13.50
N GLU A 96 20.97 -26.41 14.25
CA GLU A 96 21.81 -27.58 14.00
C GLU A 96 21.02 -28.86 14.33
N VAL A 97 20.99 -29.78 13.37
CA VAL A 97 20.23 -31.03 13.43
C VAL A 97 21.01 -32.04 14.28
N GLU A 98 20.40 -32.60 15.33
CA GLU A 98 21.00 -33.72 16.06
C GLU A 98 20.93 -35.01 15.20
N ASP A 99 22.10 -35.58 14.92
CA ASP A 99 22.30 -36.79 14.10
C ASP A 99 21.93 -38.05 14.90
N HIS A 100 20.88 -38.74 14.45
CA HIS A 100 20.61 -40.13 14.86
C HIS A 100 20.86 -41.05 13.67
N GLY A 101 22.00 -41.74 13.74
CA GLY A 101 22.52 -42.55 12.65
C GLY A 101 21.79 -43.86 12.35
N SER A 102 22.15 -44.37 11.15
CA SER A 102 22.15 -45.76 10.63
C SER A 102 20.89 -46.40 10.00
N ARG A 103 20.79 -46.21 8.68
CA ARG A 103 20.90 -47.19 7.55
C ARG A 103 20.09 -48.51 7.58
N GLN A 104 19.28 -48.74 6.53
CA GLN A 104 19.28 -49.97 5.71
C GLN A 104 18.67 -49.77 4.29
N PRO A 105 19.07 -50.53 3.25
CA PRO A 105 18.73 -50.28 1.84
C PRO A 105 17.56 -51.15 1.32
N ALA A 106 16.74 -50.62 0.41
CA ALA A 106 15.67 -51.35 -0.29
C ALA A 106 16.10 -51.80 -1.71
N PRO A 107 15.64 -52.96 -2.22
CA PRO A 107 15.98 -53.48 -3.55
C PRO A 107 15.01 -52.98 -4.64
N ALA A 108 15.48 -53.02 -5.89
CA ALA A 108 14.82 -52.56 -7.10
C ALA A 108 13.76 -53.54 -7.66
N GLY A 109 12.72 -53.01 -8.34
CA GLY A 109 11.82 -53.80 -9.19
C GLY A 109 10.53 -53.13 -9.68
N SER A 110 10.60 -52.51 -10.87
CA SER A 110 9.61 -52.34 -11.96
C SER A 110 8.12 -51.98 -11.72
N LEU A 111 7.71 -50.90 -12.38
CA LEU A 111 6.34 -50.51 -12.73
C LEU A 111 5.79 -51.30 -13.93
N GLY A 112 4.47 -51.53 -13.94
CA GLY A 112 3.65 -51.54 -15.16
C GLY A 112 3.47 -52.88 -15.89
N GLY A 113 2.64 -53.77 -15.35
CA GLY A 113 2.17 -54.95 -16.08
C GLY A 113 0.64 -54.99 -16.20
N MET A 114 0.06 -54.55 -17.32
CA MET A 114 -1.29 -54.95 -17.78
C MET A 114 -1.39 -54.92 -19.32
N ASN A 115 -2.14 -55.89 -19.88
CA ASN A 115 -2.22 -56.27 -21.29
C ASN A 115 -3.32 -55.51 -22.07
N LEU A 116 -3.00 -55.05 -23.29
CA LEU A 116 -3.75 -54.09 -24.12
C LEU A 116 -5.09 -54.61 -24.69
N GLU A 117 -5.29 -55.93 -24.74
CA GLU A 117 -6.52 -56.54 -25.30
C GLU A 117 -7.72 -56.39 -24.36
N ALA A 118 -7.51 -56.41 -23.04
CA ALA A 118 -8.59 -56.24 -22.05
C ALA A 118 -9.20 -54.82 -22.07
N ILE A 119 -8.42 -53.83 -22.52
CA ILE A 119 -8.82 -52.42 -22.58
C ILE A 119 -9.73 -52.17 -23.80
N LYS A 120 -9.51 -52.89 -24.91
CA LYS A 120 -10.32 -52.75 -26.13
C LYS A 120 -11.71 -53.34 -25.99
N GLU A 121 -11.86 -54.39 -25.19
CA GLU A 121 -13.15 -55.04 -24.97
C GLU A 121 -14.03 -54.21 -24.02
N ALA A 122 -13.44 -53.59 -22.99
CA ALA A 122 -14.13 -52.69 -22.07
C ALA A 122 -14.67 -51.39 -22.73
N LEU A 123 -14.09 -50.96 -23.86
CA LEU A 123 -14.49 -49.74 -24.57
C LEU A 123 -15.70 -49.94 -25.50
N ARG A 124 -16.18 -51.17 -25.72
CA ARG A 124 -17.32 -51.45 -26.61
C ARG A 124 -18.69 -51.36 -25.94
N ASP A 125 -18.76 -51.36 -24.61
CA ASP A 125 -20.02 -51.54 -23.86
C ASP A 125 -20.47 -50.31 -23.05
N ILE A 126 -20.16 -49.09 -23.48
CA ILE A 126 -20.67 -47.87 -22.80
C ILE A 126 -21.86 -47.29 -23.59
N PRO A 127 -23.12 -47.54 -23.18
CA PRO A 127 -24.27 -46.86 -23.75
C PRO A 127 -24.30 -45.37 -23.36
N ALA A 128 -24.73 -44.54 -24.32
CA ALA A 128 -24.87 -43.10 -24.16
C ALA A 128 -26.10 -42.76 -23.30
N ASN A 129 -25.92 -41.76 -22.42
CA ASN A 129 -26.88 -41.15 -21.50
C ASN A 129 -27.34 -41.99 -20.30
N ASP A 130 -26.76 -41.70 -19.15
CA ASP A 130 -27.43 -40.89 -18.11
C ASP A 130 -26.39 -40.41 -17.10
N TYR A 131 -26.11 -39.11 -17.08
CA TYR A 131 -25.26 -38.51 -16.05
C TYR A 131 -25.99 -38.58 -14.71
N LYS A 132 -25.56 -39.51 -13.85
CA LYS A 132 -25.79 -39.45 -12.41
C LYS A 132 -24.51 -38.94 -11.75
N PRO A 133 -24.59 -37.95 -10.85
CA PRO A 133 -23.42 -37.47 -10.13
C PRO A 133 -23.06 -38.51 -9.05
N GLU A 134 -22.22 -39.46 -9.41
CA GLU A 134 -21.41 -40.22 -8.46
C GLU A 134 -19.95 -39.85 -8.73
N ASP A 135 -19.36 -39.02 -7.86
CA ASP A 135 -18.22 -39.47 -7.06
C ASP A 135 -17.55 -38.34 -6.24
N ALA A 136 -17.37 -38.66 -4.96
CA ALA A 136 -16.62 -37.91 -3.97
C ALA A 136 -15.09 -38.09 -4.13
N THR A 137 -14.55 -37.98 -5.34
CA THR A 137 -13.13 -38.34 -5.64
C THR A 137 -12.21 -37.18 -6.00
N VAL A 138 -12.63 -35.91 -5.87
CA VAL A 138 -11.72 -34.75 -6.08
C VAL A 138 -10.82 -34.47 -4.86
N SER A 139 -11.14 -35.04 -3.69
CA SER A 139 -10.35 -34.91 -2.44
C SER A 139 -8.96 -35.60 -2.49
N GLY A 140 -8.67 -36.44 -3.50
CA GLY A 140 -7.47 -37.27 -3.53
C GLY A 140 -6.23 -36.65 -4.20
N ARG A 141 -6.32 -35.45 -4.80
CA ARG A 141 -5.22 -34.86 -5.59
C ARG A 141 -4.31 -33.89 -4.84
N TYR A 142 -4.72 -33.41 -3.67
CA TYR A 142 -3.94 -32.45 -2.88
C TYR A 142 -3.57 -33.06 -1.53
N LYS A 143 -2.28 -33.07 -1.20
CA LYS A 143 -1.81 -33.50 0.13
C LYS A 143 -2.16 -32.43 1.16
N SER A 144 -2.64 -32.83 2.33
CA SER A 144 -2.86 -31.88 3.43
C SER A 144 -1.54 -31.32 3.94
N TYR A 145 -1.56 -30.13 4.55
CA TYR A 145 -0.38 -29.55 5.20
C TYR A 145 0.28 -30.53 6.18
N SER A 146 -0.53 -31.27 6.95
CA SER A 146 -0.05 -32.29 7.87
C SER A 146 0.68 -33.45 7.17
N GLN A 147 0.19 -33.89 6.00
CA GLN A 147 0.83 -34.96 5.21
C GLN A 147 2.17 -34.48 4.62
N ILE A 148 2.21 -33.26 4.07
CA ILE A 148 3.44 -32.68 3.51
C ILE A 148 4.51 -32.49 4.61
N LYS A 149 4.09 -31.98 5.78
CA LYS A 149 4.98 -31.79 6.94
C LYS A 149 5.59 -33.11 7.41
N GLN A 150 4.81 -34.19 7.39
CA GLN A 150 5.29 -35.50 7.80
C GLN A 150 6.26 -36.12 6.79
N GLU A 151 5.95 -36.05 5.49
CA GLU A 151 6.85 -36.54 4.43
C GLU A 151 8.19 -35.79 4.38
N LEU A 152 8.18 -34.48 4.61
CA LEU A 152 9.41 -33.67 4.64
C LEU A 152 10.22 -33.88 5.93
N LYS A 153 9.55 -34.13 7.06
CA LYS A 153 10.22 -34.53 8.28
C LYS A 153 10.95 -35.87 8.10
N ASP A 154 10.36 -36.81 7.38
CA ASP A 154 11.01 -38.07 6.98
C ASP A 154 12.21 -37.83 6.03
N ALA A 155 12.21 -36.72 5.30
CA ALA A 155 13.32 -36.24 4.46
C ALA A 155 14.29 -35.27 5.18
N ASN A 156 14.18 -35.13 6.50
CA ASN A 156 15.00 -34.25 7.35
C ASN A 156 14.88 -32.74 7.05
N VAL A 157 13.71 -32.30 6.54
CA VAL A 157 13.36 -30.89 6.31
C VAL A 157 12.14 -30.55 7.18
N GLU A 158 12.32 -29.70 8.18
CA GLU A 158 11.21 -29.25 9.03
C GLU A 158 10.56 -27.99 8.43
N LEU A 159 9.34 -28.13 7.91
CA LEU A 159 8.53 -26.99 7.50
C LEU A 159 7.72 -26.47 8.69
N GLN A 160 7.85 -25.17 8.95
CA GLN A 160 7.01 -24.45 9.88
C GLN A 160 6.13 -23.46 9.12
N THR A 161 4.91 -23.26 9.59
CA THR A 161 4.09 -22.13 9.10
C THR A 161 4.57 -20.83 9.72
N ASP A 162 4.32 -19.71 9.04
CA ASP A 162 4.55 -18.37 9.61
C ASP A 162 3.87 -18.20 10.98
N SER A 163 2.70 -18.79 11.18
CA SER A 163 1.96 -18.81 12.46
C SER A 163 2.70 -19.56 13.58
N GLU A 164 3.28 -20.74 13.26
CA GLU A 164 4.10 -21.52 14.19
C GLU A 164 5.39 -20.78 14.56
N ILE A 165 6.07 -20.19 13.56
CA ILE A 165 7.28 -19.38 13.74
C ILE A 165 6.95 -18.18 14.63
N MET A 166 5.87 -17.47 14.35
CA MET A 166 5.43 -16.33 15.14
C MET A 166 5.15 -16.71 16.60
N GLY A 167 4.45 -17.83 16.82
CA GLY A 167 4.21 -18.35 18.17
C GLY A 167 5.52 -18.64 18.92
N ALA A 168 6.50 -19.23 18.25
CA ALA A 168 7.82 -19.50 18.81
C ALA A 168 8.58 -18.21 19.16
N LEU A 169 8.55 -17.20 18.28
CA LEU A 169 9.21 -15.90 18.49
C LEU A 169 8.59 -15.13 19.67
N LEU A 170 7.25 -15.09 19.75
CA LEU A 170 6.53 -14.51 20.90
C LEU A 170 6.93 -15.21 22.21
N GLY A 171 6.93 -16.54 22.21
CA GLY A 171 7.36 -17.34 23.35
C GLY A 171 8.81 -17.07 23.75
N ARG A 172 9.72 -16.90 22.78
CA ARG A 172 11.14 -16.60 23.04
C ARG A 172 11.33 -15.24 23.72
N PHE A 173 10.59 -14.22 23.28
CA PHE A 173 10.67 -12.89 23.88
C PHE A 173 10.27 -12.90 25.37
N THR A 174 9.20 -13.62 25.71
CA THR A 174 8.69 -13.70 27.10
C THR A 174 9.64 -14.42 28.06
N LYS A 175 10.43 -15.38 27.57
CA LYS A 175 11.42 -16.13 28.36
C LYS A 175 12.72 -15.34 28.64
N SER A 176 12.73 -14.05 28.32
CA SER A 176 13.86 -13.12 28.36
C SER A 176 14.88 -13.39 27.25
N VAL A 177 15.04 -12.39 26.38
CA VAL A 177 16.14 -12.32 25.42
C VAL A 177 17.40 -11.90 26.18
N SER A 178 18.47 -12.70 26.06
CA SER A 178 19.61 -12.64 27.00
C SER A 178 20.71 -11.70 26.53
N ASN A 179 20.81 -11.42 25.23
CA ASN A 179 21.79 -10.51 24.65
C ASN A 179 21.20 -9.69 23.47
N GLU A 180 21.91 -8.66 23.04
CA GLU A 180 21.44 -7.76 21.97
C GLU A 180 21.31 -8.44 20.60
N GLN A 181 22.18 -9.41 20.29
CA GLN A 181 22.18 -10.11 19.00
C GLN A 181 20.93 -10.99 18.84
N GLU A 182 20.53 -11.69 19.90
CA GLU A 182 19.29 -12.47 19.93
C GLU A 182 18.05 -11.57 19.81
N LEU A 183 18.14 -10.34 20.31
CA LEU A 183 17.08 -9.34 20.22
C LEU A 183 16.96 -8.82 18.78
N ASP A 184 18.09 -8.54 18.13
CA ASP A 184 18.17 -8.20 16.71
C ASP A 184 17.54 -9.26 15.83
N ALA A 185 18.00 -10.50 15.97
CA ALA A 185 17.47 -11.62 15.18
C ALA A 185 15.96 -11.76 15.40
N LEU A 186 15.48 -11.68 16.65
CA LEU A 186 14.06 -11.79 16.96
C LEU A 186 13.23 -10.70 16.28
N PHE A 187 13.64 -9.43 16.38
CA PHE A 187 12.90 -8.34 15.74
C PHE A 187 13.02 -8.36 14.22
N GLU A 188 14.13 -8.85 13.67
CA GLU A 188 14.30 -9.06 12.24
C GLU A 188 13.32 -10.11 11.71
N ASP A 189 13.25 -11.27 12.35
CA ASP A 189 12.32 -12.35 12.00
C ASP A 189 10.86 -11.89 12.12
N LEU A 190 10.52 -11.21 13.23
CA LEU A 190 9.17 -10.65 13.42
C LEU A 190 8.81 -9.63 12.34
N ARG A 191 9.75 -8.75 11.97
CA ARG A 191 9.52 -7.79 10.88
C ARG A 191 9.34 -8.51 9.55
N TYR A 192 10.15 -9.51 9.25
CA TYR A 192 10.02 -10.31 8.03
C TYR A 192 8.60 -10.87 7.89
N LEU A 193 8.10 -11.53 8.94
CA LEU A 193 6.73 -12.06 8.97
C LEU A 193 5.68 -10.94 8.85
N ALA A 194 5.85 -9.84 9.60
CA ALA A 194 4.90 -8.73 9.65
C ALA A 194 4.78 -7.91 8.35
N HIS A 195 5.62 -8.14 7.34
CA HIS A 195 5.41 -7.54 6.01
C HIS A 195 4.15 -8.10 5.33
N GLN A 196 3.76 -9.33 5.67
CA GLN A 196 2.50 -9.91 5.19
C GLN A 196 1.34 -9.40 6.04
N ILE A 197 0.27 -8.94 5.38
CA ILE A 197 -0.89 -8.29 6.02
C ILE A 197 -1.54 -9.21 7.05
N ASP A 198 -1.71 -10.50 6.73
CA ASP A 198 -2.37 -11.46 7.62
C ASP A 198 -1.50 -11.80 8.82
N ASN A 199 -0.20 -12.02 8.62
CA ASN A 199 0.76 -12.22 9.72
C ASN A 199 0.81 -11.00 10.65
N ALA A 200 0.77 -9.77 10.09
CA ALA A 200 0.73 -8.56 10.91
C ALA A 200 -0.52 -8.52 11.82
N LEU A 201 -1.69 -8.92 11.29
CA LEU A 201 -2.91 -9.01 12.07
C LEU A 201 -2.82 -10.12 13.12
N GLU A 202 -2.30 -11.29 12.75
CA GLU A 202 -2.10 -12.40 13.67
C GLU A 202 -1.16 -12.02 14.83
N PHE A 203 -0.08 -11.29 14.55
CA PHE A 203 0.82 -10.77 15.58
C PHE A 203 0.07 -9.89 16.59
N ILE A 204 -0.81 -9.01 16.10
CA ILE A 204 -1.60 -8.11 16.94
C ILE A 204 -2.67 -8.91 17.73
N ASP A 205 -3.32 -9.89 17.10
CA ASP A 205 -4.36 -10.72 17.70
C ASP A 205 -3.79 -11.65 18.78
N ARG A 206 -2.55 -12.12 18.60
CA ARG A 206 -1.79 -12.88 19.60
C ARG A 206 -1.26 -12.01 20.76
N GLY A 207 -1.58 -10.72 20.78
CA GLY A 207 -1.14 -9.78 21.82
C GLY A 207 0.35 -9.46 21.75
N GLY A 208 0.97 -9.58 20.58
CA GLY A 208 2.40 -9.28 20.38
C GLY A 208 2.72 -7.81 20.64
N VAL A 209 1.75 -6.91 20.45
CA VAL A 209 1.89 -5.48 20.74
C VAL A 209 2.12 -5.25 22.24
N GLU A 210 1.27 -5.84 23.09
CA GLU A 210 1.33 -5.73 24.55
C GLU A 210 2.49 -6.51 25.14
N GLN A 211 2.87 -7.62 24.53
CA GLN A 211 3.94 -8.50 25.02
C GLN A 211 5.34 -8.04 24.60
N ILE A 212 5.48 -7.42 23.42
CA ILE A 212 6.79 -7.06 22.84
C ILE A 212 6.96 -5.56 22.66
N ILE A 213 6.05 -4.92 21.92
CA ILE A 213 6.24 -3.52 21.49
C ILE A 213 6.16 -2.58 22.70
N TRP A 214 5.06 -2.59 23.45
CA TRP A 214 4.90 -1.67 24.59
C TRP A 214 5.95 -1.84 25.69
N PRO A 215 6.31 -3.07 26.11
CA PRO A 215 7.38 -3.26 27.08
C PRO A 215 8.73 -2.74 26.57
N SER A 216 9.04 -2.94 25.28
CA SER A 216 10.26 -2.42 24.67
C SER A 216 10.30 -0.90 24.65
N LEU A 217 9.18 -0.22 24.32
CA LEU A 217 9.09 1.24 24.31
C LEU A 217 9.15 1.88 25.70
N ASN A 218 8.68 1.18 26.74
CA ASN A 218 8.64 1.70 28.10
C ASN A 218 10.00 1.64 28.83
N ARG A 219 10.96 0.86 28.32
CA ARG A 219 12.30 0.75 28.91
C ARG A 219 13.12 2.03 28.70
N THR A 220 13.52 2.65 29.81
CA THR A 220 14.32 3.88 29.84
C THR A 220 15.82 3.59 29.95
N GLY A 221 16.65 4.49 29.43
CA GLY A 221 18.12 4.36 29.45
C GLY A 221 18.70 4.08 28.07
N GLU A 222 19.97 4.42 27.89
CA GLU A 222 20.70 4.29 26.62
C GLU A 222 20.87 2.82 26.23
N GLN A 223 21.09 1.92 27.20
CA GLN A 223 21.23 0.48 26.98
C GLN A 223 19.96 -0.20 26.41
N HIS A 224 18.83 0.51 26.38
CA HIS A 224 17.58 0.01 25.81
C HIS A 224 17.16 0.74 24.54
N GLN A 225 17.97 1.69 24.04
CA GLN A 225 17.68 2.44 22.82
C GLN A 225 17.45 1.52 21.63
N ARG A 226 18.29 0.51 21.45
CA ARG A 226 18.20 -0.44 20.33
C ARG A 226 16.84 -1.15 20.30
N GLY A 227 16.38 -1.65 21.46
CA GLY A 227 15.06 -2.26 21.59
C GLY A 227 13.91 -1.30 21.29
N ARG A 228 14.04 -0.01 21.65
CA ARG A 228 13.03 1.02 21.30
C ARG A 228 12.98 1.26 19.80
N VAL A 229 14.14 1.40 19.14
CA VAL A 229 14.24 1.55 17.68
C VAL A 229 13.56 0.37 16.98
N GLN A 230 13.89 -0.87 17.37
CA GLN A 230 13.33 -2.07 16.76
C GLN A 230 11.81 -2.18 16.96
N ALA A 231 11.32 -1.88 18.16
CA ALA A 231 9.90 -1.91 18.46
C ALA A 231 9.11 -0.84 17.67
N LEU A 232 9.66 0.37 17.52
CA LEU A 232 9.08 1.41 16.68
C LEU A 232 9.07 1.00 15.21
N THR A 233 10.16 0.41 14.72
CA THR A 233 10.22 -0.10 13.34
C THR A 233 9.19 -1.19 13.12
N LEU A 234 9.08 -2.18 14.01
CA LEU A 234 8.06 -3.23 13.90
C LEU A 234 6.64 -2.65 13.95
N LEU A 235 6.37 -1.68 14.84
CA LEU A 235 5.08 -0.98 14.88
C LEU A 235 4.75 -0.30 13.54
N GLY A 236 5.74 0.33 12.91
CA GLY A 236 5.61 0.91 11.59
C GLY A 236 5.34 -0.12 10.49
N THR A 237 6.01 -1.27 10.53
CA THR A 237 5.80 -2.38 9.60
C THR A 237 4.39 -2.94 9.70
N LEU A 238 3.89 -3.19 10.91
CA LEU A 238 2.52 -3.67 11.14
C LEU A 238 1.46 -2.73 10.55
N ALA A 239 1.66 -1.42 10.69
CA ALA A 239 0.71 -0.41 10.24
C ALA A 239 0.82 -0.09 8.73
N GLN A 240 1.97 -0.33 8.10
CA GLN A 240 2.25 0.15 6.74
C GLN A 240 1.27 -0.46 5.74
N ASN A 241 0.50 0.41 5.05
CA ASN A 241 -0.51 0.02 4.07
C ASN A 241 -1.53 -1.03 4.56
N ASN A 242 -1.75 -1.13 5.88
CA ASN A 242 -2.65 -2.11 6.48
C ASN A 242 -3.74 -1.44 7.33
N PRO A 243 -4.89 -1.04 6.75
CA PRO A 243 -5.94 -0.32 7.46
C PRO A 243 -6.50 -1.07 8.68
N LYS A 244 -6.62 -2.42 8.59
CA LYS A 244 -7.11 -3.25 9.70
C LYS A 244 -6.13 -3.22 10.87
N ALA A 245 -4.83 -3.36 10.59
CA ALA A 245 -3.81 -3.27 11.63
C ALA A 245 -3.77 -1.87 12.26
N LYS A 246 -3.91 -0.80 11.46
CA LYS A 246 -4.02 0.57 12.00
C LYS A 246 -5.16 0.68 13.02
N VAL A 247 -6.37 0.24 12.67
CA VAL A 247 -7.52 0.27 13.61
C VAL A 247 -7.18 -0.51 14.89
N SER A 248 -6.71 -1.75 14.74
CA SER A 248 -6.37 -2.64 15.85
C SER A 248 -5.27 -2.07 16.77
N LEU A 249 -4.30 -1.35 16.21
CA LEU A 249 -3.24 -0.65 16.96
C LEU A 249 -3.78 0.56 17.72
N PHE A 250 -4.71 1.33 17.14
CA PHE A 250 -5.35 2.46 17.83
C PHE A 250 -6.25 2.01 18.98
N GLU A 251 -6.89 0.85 18.88
CA GLU A 251 -7.62 0.22 19.99
C GLU A 251 -6.71 -0.19 21.15
N ARG A 252 -5.39 -0.25 20.92
CA ARG A 252 -4.34 -0.64 21.88
C ARG A 252 -3.45 0.55 22.28
N ASP A 253 -4.01 1.76 22.30
CA ASP A 253 -3.34 3.00 22.73
C ASP A 253 -2.12 3.43 21.90
N ALA A 254 -1.99 3.00 20.63
CA ALA A 254 -0.85 3.37 19.80
C ALA A 254 -0.63 4.90 19.71
N SER A 255 -1.70 5.71 19.76
CA SER A 255 -1.60 7.17 19.73
C SER A 255 -0.78 7.74 20.89
N ALA A 256 -1.17 7.42 22.13
CA ALA A 256 -0.53 7.92 23.33
C ALA A 256 0.90 7.38 23.47
N LYS A 257 1.10 6.08 23.19
CA LYS A 257 2.43 5.44 23.26
C LYS A 257 3.41 6.05 22.27
N LEU A 258 2.95 6.36 21.05
CA LEU A 258 3.81 6.91 20.02
C LEU A 258 4.16 8.38 20.26
N LEU A 259 3.21 9.21 20.69
CA LEU A 259 3.49 10.61 21.07
C LEU A 259 4.49 10.66 22.24
N ALA A 260 4.31 9.80 23.25
CA ALA A 260 5.27 9.68 24.35
C ALA A 260 6.66 9.23 23.88
N ALA A 261 6.74 8.30 22.92
CA ALA A 261 8.01 7.88 22.34
C ALA A 261 8.72 9.01 21.58
N LEU A 262 7.99 9.73 20.72
CA LEU A 262 8.51 10.89 19.98
C LEU A 262 9.02 12.00 20.92
N GLY A 263 8.25 12.33 21.96
CA GLY A 263 8.62 13.38 22.92
C GLY A 263 9.86 13.04 23.75
N ARG A 264 10.08 11.76 24.05
CA ARG A 264 11.22 11.30 24.85
C ARG A 264 12.48 11.02 24.01
N ALA A 265 12.35 10.75 22.72
CA ALA A 265 13.48 10.39 21.88
C ALA A 265 14.49 11.56 21.74
N THR A 266 15.75 11.26 22.06
CA THR A 266 16.88 12.21 22.03
C THR A 266 17.90 11.90 20.94
N VAL A 267 17.82 10.72 20.31
CA VAL A 267 18.79 10.26 19.31
C VAL A 267 18.15 10.19 17.92
N SER A 268 18.92 10.56 16.88
CA SER A 268 18.47 10.63 15.47
C SER A 268 17.82 9.33 14.99
N GLU A 269 18.40 8.18 15.33
CA GLU A 269 17.90 6.86 14.92
C GLU A 269 16.52 6.53 15.53
N GLU A 270 16.35 6.77 16.84
CA GLU A 270 15.07 6.54 17.52
C GLU A 270 13.98 7.47 16.97
N LEU A 271 14.32 8.74 16.69
CA LEU A 271 13.42 9.68 16.03
C LEU A 271 13.05 9.24 14.61
N SER A 272 14.00 8.69 13.85
CA SER A 272 13.74 8.16 12.50
C SER A 272 12.76 6.98 12.53
N ALA A 273 12.95 6.04 13.47
CA ALA A 273 12.04 4.90 13.65
C ALA A 273 10.65 5.35 14.14
N ALA A 274 10.61 6.33 15.05
CA ALA A 274 9.36 6.91 15.53
C ALA A 274 8.58 7.63 14.41
N LEU A 275 9.27 8.41 13.56
CA LEU A 275 8.68 9.04 12.38
C LEU A 275 8.17 8.01 11.36
N TYR A 276 8.87 6.88 11.20
CA TYR A 276 8.39 5.79 10.36
C TYR A 276 7.07 5.22 10.90
N ALA A 277 7.02 4.86 12.19
CA ALA A 277 5.80 4.36 12.82
C ALA A 277 4.64 5.37 12.74
N PHE A 278 4.92 6.64 13.03
CA PHE A 278 3.96 7.73 12.94
C PHE A 278 3.40 7.86 11.53
N GLY A 279 4.28 7.92 10.54
CA GLY A 279 3.90 8.01 9.15
C GLY A 279 3.10 6.81 8.64
N SER A 280 3.49 5.59 9.02
CA SER A 280 2.74 4.38 8.68
C SER A 280 1.31 4.43 9.24
N LEU A 281 1.12 4.98 10.44
CA LEU A 281 -0.20 5.11 11.07
C LEU A 281 -1.05 6.24 10.45
N VAL A 282 -0.49 7.43 10.18
CA VAL A 282 -1.29 8.60 9.74
C VAL A 282 -1.58 8.68 8.26
N ARG A 283 -0.71 8.13 7.39
CA ARG A 283 -0.94 8.19 5.93
C ARG A 283 -2.20 7.42 5.56
N LYS A 284 -3.03 8.02 4.71
CA LYS A 284 -4.30 7.47 4.22
C LYS A 284 -5.24 6.98 5.33
N PHE A 285 -5.19 7.59 6.52
CA PHE A 285 -6.03 7.19 7.64
C PHE A 285 -6.51 8.40 8.46
N PRO A 286 -7.67 9.00 8.11
CA PRO A 286 -8.12 10.27 8.69
C PRO A 286 -8.37 10.18 10.20
N PHE A 287 -8.81 9.02 10.71
CA PHE A 287 -8.95 8.81 12.15
C PHE A 287 -7.61 8.99 12.89
N ALA A 288 -6.52 8.41 12.37
CA ALA A 288 -5.19 8.58 12.94
C ALA A 288 -4.68 10.01 12.83
N GLN A 289 -4.91 10.68 11.69
CA GLN A 289 -4.56 12.09 11.52
C GLN A 289 -5.21 12.94 12.62
N LYS A 290 -6.50 12.76 12.89
CA LYS A 290 -7.22 13.48 13.96
C LYS A 290 -6.67 13.22 15.37
N GLN A 291 -6.22 11.98 15.64
CA GLN A 291 -5.72 11.59 16.97
C GLN A 291 -4.26 12.01 17.20
N LEU A 292 -3.42 11.95 16.18
CA LEU A 292 -1.98 12.17 16.28
C LEU A 292 -1.56 13.61 15.91
N LEU A 293 -2.24 14.27 14.97
CA LEU A 293 -1.93 15.63 14.55
C LEU A 293 -2.71 16.66 15.37
N THR A 294 -2.55 16.57 16.68
CA THR A 294 -3.00 17.58 17.65
C THR A 294 -1.94 18.69 17.76
N PRO A 295 -2.22 19.84 18.43
CA PRO A 295 -1.20 20.86 18.67
C PRO A 295 0.09 20.31 19.29
N HIS A 296 -0.03 19.32 20.20
CA HIS A 296 1.13 18.63 20.76
C HIS A 296 1.86 17.77 19.73
N GLY A 297 1.13 17.02 18.90
CA GLY A 297 1.73 16.21 17.83
C GLY A 297 2.52 17.05 16.82
N TYR A 298 1.96 18.20 16.38
CA TYR A 298 2.68 19.13 15.52
C TYR A 298 3.94 19.69 16.19
N SER A 299 3.85 20.08 17.46
CA SER A 299 5.03 20.55 18.22
C SER A 299 6.14 19.53 18.21
N LEU A 300 5.83 18.25 18.47
CA LEU A 300 6.81 17.17 18.45
C LEU A 300 7.46 16.98 17.08
N LEU A 301 6.70 17.10 15.98
CA LEU A 301 7.24 17.02 14.63
C LEU A 301 8.18 18.20 14.32
N TYR A 302 7.87 19.41 14.78
CA TYR A 302 8.68 20.60 14.52
C TYR A 302 9.94 20.64 15.38
N ASP A 303 9.88 20.10 16.61
CA ASP A 303 11.03 19.96 17.49
C ASP A 303 12.16 19.13 16.83
N ILE A 304 11.82 18.23 15.91
CA ILE A 304 12.81 17.45 15.15
C ILE A 304 13.69 18.35 14.27
N TRP A 305 13.12 19.41 13.69
CA TRP A 305 13.89 20.35 12.85
C TRP A 305 14.85 21.21 13.66
N THR A 306 14.51 21.51 14.91
CA THR A 306 15.31 22.39 15.78
C THR A 306 16.41 21.66 16.53
N LYS A 307 16.27 20.34 16.76
CA LYS A 307 17.29 19.53 17.43
C LYS A 307 18.59 19.46 16.60
N PRO A 308 19.75 19.85 17.15
CA PRO A 308 21.03 19.83 16.41
C PRO A 308 21.58 18.40 16.23
N VAL A 309 21.26 17.48 17.14
CA VAL A 309 21.69 16.07 17.10
C VAL A 309 20.99 15.25 16.00
N VAL A 310 19.93 15.79 15.41
CA VAL A 310 19.14 15.10 14.38
C VAL A 310 19.77 15.31 13.02
N GLU A 311 20.06 14.21 12.32
CA GLU A 311 20.62 14.25 10.97
C GLU A 311 19.63 14.86 9.97
N LEU A 312 20.14 15.52 8.92
CA LEU A 312 19.31 16.19 7.92
C LEU A 312 18.29 15.25 7.28
N LYS A 313 18.66 14.02 6.94
CA LYS A 313 17.74 13.01 6.37
C LYS A 313 16.51 12.76 7.26
N VAL A 314 16.66 12.78 8.59
CA VAL A 314 15.55 12.58 9.53
C VAL A 314 14.68 13.84 9.61
N LYS A 315 15.29 15.02 9.50
CA LYS A 315 14.55 16.29 9.39
C LYS A 315 13.73 16.36 8.09
N VAL A 316 14.30 15.94 6.96
CA VAL A 316 13.61 15.84 5.67
C VAL A 316 12.46 14.83 5.76
N LYS A 317 12.65 13.69 6.44
CA LYS A 317 11.59 12.72 6.69
C LYS A 317 10.39 13.30 7.45
N ALA A 318 10.61 14.19 8.42
CA ALA A 318 9.51 14.88 9.10
C ALA A 318 8.74 15.83 8.16
N LEU A 319 9.44 16.49 7.23
CA LEU A 319 8.82 17.32 6.19
C LEU A 319 8.02 16.48 5.18
N GLN A 320 8.61 15.38 4.68
CA GLN A 320 7.95 14.43 3.80
C GLN A 320 6.68 13.87 4.43
N LEU A 321 6.73 13.50 5.73
CA LEU A 321 5.55 13.03 6.45
C LEU A 321 4.39 14.03 6.40
N VAL A 322 4.65 15.32 6.65
CA VAL A 322 3.60 16.34 6.58
C VAL A 322 3.12 16.52 5.15
N ALA A 323 4.05 16.52 4.18
CA ALA A 323 3.72 16.63 2.76
C ALA A 323 2.80 15.49 2.28
N ASP A 324 3.12 14.24 2.64
CA ASP A 324 2.31 13.07 2.30
C ASP A 324 0.90 13.17 2.90
N VAL A 325 0.78 13.62 4.15
CA VAL A 325 -0.53 13.80 4.80
C VAL A 325 -1.33 14.94 4.15
N VAL A 326 -0.68 16.02 3.74
CA VAL A 326 -1.31 17.10 2.97
C VAL A 326 -1.80 16.58 1.62
N GLU A 327 -1.00 15.76 0.94
CA GLU A 327 -1.38 15.16 -0.34
C GLU A 327 -2.55 14.18 -0.19
N ASP A 328 -2.55 13.33 0.85
CA ASP A 328 -3.67 12.46 1.21
C ASP A 328 -4.96 13.27 1.42
N TYR A 329 -4.86 14.40 2.13
CA TYR A 329 -6.01 15.28 2.38
C TYR A 329 -6.50 15.93 1.08
N LEU A 330 -5.61 16.57 0.32
CA LEU A 330 -5.98 17.33 -0.88
C LEU A 330 -6.48 16.44 -2.01
N SER A 331 -5.93 15.23 -2.16
CA SER A 331 -6.40 14.26 -3.17
C SER A 331 -7.84 13.82 -2.95
N VAL A 332 -8.33 13.90 -1.71
CA VAL A 332 -9.71 13.57 -1.33
C VAL A 332 -10.60 14.82 -1.30
N THR A 333 -10.12 15.95 -0.80
CA THR A 333 -10.98 17.13 -0.55
C THR A 333 -11.07 18.11 -1.71
N ASN A 334 -10.12 18.11 -2.65
CA ASN A 334 -10.17 19.01 -3.79
C ASN A 334 -11.08 18.46 -4.89
N GLU A 335 -12.13 19.20 -5.22
CA GLU A 335 -13.09 18.87 -6.28
C GLU A 335 -12.44 18.85 -7.68
N SER A 336 -11.27 19.48 -7.83
CA SER A 336 -10.49 19.53 -9.07
C SER A 336 -9.61 18.30 -9.31
N GLY A 337 -9.66 17.30 -8.44
CA GLY A 337 -8.88 16.08 -8.55
C GLY A 337 -9.24 15.31 -9.82
N SER A 338 -8.27 15.16 -10.72
CA SER A 338 -8.30 14.36 -11.94
C SER A 338 -8.36 12.84 -11.66
N SER A 339 -9.10 12.42 -10.63
CA SER A 339 -9.41 11.01 -10.42
C SER A 339 -10.61 10.63 -11.29
N PRO A 340 -10.53 9.55 -12.07
CA PRO A 340 -11.62 9.12 -12.95
C PRO A 340 -12.87 8.66 -12.19
N GLU A 341 -12.75 8.38 -10.88
CA GLU A 341 -13.87 8.00 -10.03
C GLU A 341 -14.13 9.03 -8.91
N PRO A 342 -15.40 9.39 -8.66
CA PRO A 342 -15.74 10.29 -7.58
C PRO A 342 -15.53 9.62 -6.22
N VAL A 343 -14.80 10.28 -5.32
CA VAL A 343 -14.64 9.84 -3.94
C VAL A 343 -15.97 9.98 -3.19
N ASP A 344 -16.31 8.99 -2.35
CA ASP A 344 -17.58 9.01 -1.63
C ASP A 344 -17.63 10.14 -0.59
N ALA A 345 -18.83 10.69 -0.38
CA ALA A 345 -19.02 11.85 0.50
C ALA A 345 -18.64 11.59 1.96
N VAL A 346 -18.70 10.34 2.43
CA VAL A 346 -18.35 9.99 3.82
C VAL A 346 -16.84 10.09 4.00
N THR A 347 -16.06 9.54 3.07
CA THR A 347 -14.59 9.67 3.08
C THR A 347 -14.17 11.13 3.03
N VAL A 348 -14.77 11.94 2.16
CA VAL A 348 -14.48 13.38 2.09
C VAL A 348 -14.73 14.07 3.44
N GLU A 349 -15.87 13.79 4.08
CA GLU A 349 -16.20 14.37 5.39
C GLU A 349 -15.26 13.88 6.50
N GLN A 350 -14.85 12.61 6.48
CA GLN A 350 -13.85 12.09 7.41
C GLN A 350 -12.53 12.88 7.33
N TYR A 351 -12.03 13.14 6.12
CA TYR A 351 -10.82 13.96 5.94
C TYR A 351 -11.03 15.40 6.37
N ARG A 352 -12.16 16.03 6.02
CA ARG A 352 -12.47 17.40 6.50
C ARG A 352 -12.49 17.49 8.02
N SER A 353 -13.01 16.46 8.69
CA SER A 353 -13.08 16.40 10.15
C SER A 353 -11.72 16.36 10.87
N THR A 354 -10.63 16.05 10.15
CA THR A 354 -9.26 16.10 10.70
C THR A 354 -8.81 17.53 10.99
N ARG A 355 -9.41 18.54 10.32
CA ARG A 355 -9.01 19.95 10.39
C ARG A 355 -7.51 20.17 10.14
N LEU A 356 -6.93 19.35 9.25
CA LEU A 356 -5.50 19.37 8.93
C LEU A 356 -4.99 20.76 8.54
N THR A 357 -5.70 21.43 7.62
CA THR A 357 -5.31 22.76 7.12
C THR A 357 -5.31 23.81 8.22
N GLU A 358 -6.37 23.85 9.05
CA GLU A 358 -6.44 24.74 10.23
C GLU A 358 -5.33 24.44 11.24
N GLY A 359 -5.01 23.16 11.45
CA GLY A 359 -3.95 22.72 12.34
C GLY A 359 -2.59 23.26 11.89
N LEU A 360 -2.24 23.02 10.62
CA LEU A 360 -0.98 23.48 10.01
C LEU A 360 -0.86 25.01 9.97
N GLU A 361 -1.97 25.73 9.76
CA GLU A 361 -2.00 27.20 9.81
C GLU A 361 -1.73 27.71 11.23
N LYS A 362 -2.46 27.19 12.23
CA LYS A 362 -2.32 27.60 13.64
C LYS A 362 -0.93 27.33 14.21
N THR A 363 -0.26 26.29 13.72
CA THR A 363 1.11 25.94 14.13
C THR A 363 2.18 26.59 13.25
N GLU A 364 1.80 27.51 12.35
CA GLU A 364 2.69 28.22 11.43
C GLU A 364 3.58 27.30 10.57
N PHE A 365 3.07 26.15 10.12
CA PHE A 365 3.84 25.15 9.37
C PHE A 365 4.67 25.75 8.23
N CYS A 366 4.04 26.55 7.36
CA CYS A 366 4.67 27.10 6.17
C CYS A 366 5.87 28.01 6.50
N LYS A 367 5.80 28.74 7.62
CA LYS A 367 6.89 29.58 8.12
C LYS A 367 8.06 28.71 8.58
N HIS A 368 7.79 27.69 9.40
CA HIS A 368 8.80 26.75 9.89
C HIS A 368 9.46 25.96 8.75
N ALA A 369 8.68 25.45 7.80
CA ALA A 369 9.19 24.72 6.63
C ALA A 369 10.04 25.62 5.72
N GLY A 370 9.65 26.87 5.51
CA GLY A 370 10.44 27.85 4.77
C GLY A 370 11.77 28.19 5.46
N GLN A 371 11.76 28.36 6.78
CA GLN A 371 12.97 28.57 7.58
C GLN A 371 13.89 27.34 7.56
N PHE A 372 13.34 26.13 7.69
CA PHE A 372 14.08 24.88 7.57
C PHE A 372 14.80 24.78 6.22
N PHE A 373 14.08 25.04 5.13
CA PHE A 373 14.62 24.99 3.77
C PHE A 373 15.78 25.97 3.57
N GLN A 374 15.62 27.20 4.05
CA GLN A 374 16.69 28.21 4.00
C GLN A 374 17.90 27.82 4.86
N ALA A 375 17.66 27.40 6.10
CA ALA A 375 18.73 27.09 7.06
C ALA A 375 19.62 25.93 6.61
N HIS A 376 19.08 24.99 5.85
CA HIS A 376 19.80 23.80 5.37
C HIS A 376 20.23 23.90 3.91
N ARG A 377 20.12 25.06 3.26
CA ARG A 377 20.50 25.28 1.85
C ARG A 377 21.86 24.68 1.49
N ALA A 378 22.89 24.95 2.29
CA ALA A 378 24.25 24.50 1.98
C ALA A 378 24.39 22.96 2.03
N ALA A 379 23.70 22.32 2.98
CA ALA A 379 23.69 20.86 3.09
C ALA A 379 22.88 20.22 1.96
N LEU A 380 21.77 20.84 1.56
CA LEU A 380 20.97 20.39 0.42
C LEU A 380 21.77 20.49 -0.89
N VAL A 381 22.48 21.60 -1.13
CA VAL A 381 23.37 21.74 -2.31
C VAL A 381 24.40 20.61 -2.43
N ALA A 382 24.85 20.06 -1.29
CA ALA A 382 25.83 18.97 -1.26
C ALA A 382 25.21 17.58 -1.52
N ASP A 383 23.90 17.42 -1.38
CA ASP A 383 23.20 16.14 -1.48
C ASP A 383 22.00 16.23 -2.45
N GLU A 384 22.22 15.72 -3.66
CA GLU A 384 21.24 15.76 -4.75
C GLU A 384 19.95 15.00 -4.40
N HIS A 385 20.07 13.89 -3.67
CA HIS A 385 18.93 13.08 -3.26
C HIS A 385 18.07 13.82 -2.24
N LEU A 386 18.69 14.38 -1.19
CA LEU A 386 17.96 15.17 -0.20
C LEU A 386 17.39 16.46 -0.80
N THR A 387 18.05 17.06 -1.78
CA THR A 387 17.51 18.20 -2.55
C THR A 387 16.18 17.82 -3.20
N ASP A 388 16.18 16.73 -3.96
CA ASP A 388 15.03 16.23 -4.70
C ASP A 388 13.87 15.86 -3.76
N GLU A 389 14.15 15.10 -2.71
CA GLU A 389 13.18 14.76 -1.66
C GLU A 389 12.56 16.01 -1.00
N THR A 390 13.38 16.99 -0.65
CA THR A 390 12.93 18.23 0.01
C THR A 390 12.08 19.08 -0.92
N VAL A 391 12.49 19.24 -2.18
CA VAL A 391 11.77 20.05 -3.17
C VAL A 391 10.40 19.44 -3.49
N ARG A 392 10.33 18.11 -3.70
CA ARG A 392 9.04 17.42 -3.91
C ARG A 392 8.12 17.60 -2.70
N ALA A 393 8.61 17.38 -1.48
CA ALA A 393 7.81 17.53 -0.27
C ALA A 393 7.26 18.95 -0.08
N LEU A 394 8.09 19.99 -0.29
CA LEU A 394 7.63 21.38 -0.25
C LEU A 394 6.59 21.65 -1.33
N ARG A 395 6.79 21.16 -2.56
CA ARG A 395 5.86 21.36 -3.67
C ARG A 395 4.49 20.72 -3.41
N SER A 396 4.39 19.57 -2.73
CA SER A 396 3.10 19.00 -2.32
C SER A 396 2.33 19.92 -1.37
N CYS A 397 3.03 20.74 -0.59
CA CYS A 397 2.42 21.74 0.31
C CYS A 397 2.12 23.10 -0.35
N ARG A 398 2.40 23.27 -1.65
CA ARG A 398 2.33 24.58 -2.33
C ARG A 398 0.98 25.26 -2.23
N THR A 399 -0.12 24.52 -2.33
CA THR A 399 -1.48 25.08 -2.30
C THR A 399 -1.77 25.79 -0.97
N LEU A 400 -1.29 25.23 0.13
CA LEU A 400 -1.39 25.79 1.47
C LEU A 400 -0.41 26.94 1.68
N CYS A 401 0.84 26.77 1.25
CA CYS A 401 1.94 27.65 1.64
C CYS A 401 2.30 28.75 0.62
N ARG A 402 1.66 28.74 -0.57
CA ARG A 402 1.91 29.73 -1.62
C ARG A 402 1.82 31.19 -1.15
N PRO A 403 0.83 31.62 -0.34
CA PRO A 403 0.75 33.01 0.10
C PRO A 403 2.01 33.49 0.83
N LEU A 404 2.66 32.61 1.60
CA LEU A 404 3.88 32.94 2.33
C LEU A 404 5.15 32.75 1.50
N TRP A 405 5.25 31.66 0.75
CA TRP A 405 6.49 31.34 0.02
C TRP A 405 6.68 32.18 -1.23
N SER A 406 5.60 32.54 -1.94
CA SER A 406 5.70 33.36 -3.16
C SER A 406 6.15 34.81 -2.91
N GLU A 407 6.01 35.31 -1.68
CA GLU A 407 6.51 36.64 -1.28
C GLU A 407 7.90 36.58 -0.62
N CYS A 408 8.44 35.38 -0.37
CA CYS A 408 9.70 35.20 0.33
C CYS A 408 10.90 35.15 -0.63
N ALA A 409 11.62 36.28 -0.76
CA ALA A 409 12.82 36.36 -1.59
C ALA A 409 13.89 35.32 -1.24
N LEU A 410 14.03 34.96 0.05
CA LEU A 410 14.97 33.94 0.53
C LEU A 410 14.57 32.52 0.09
N PHE A 411 13.27 32.24 0.02
CA PHE A 411 12.77 30.96 -0.49
C PHE A 411 13.06 30.84 -1.98
N ARG A 412 12.76 31.88 -2.78
CA ARG A 412 13.12 31.95 -4.21
C ARG A 412 14.61 31.77 -4.43
N HIS A 413 15.43 32.51 -3.67
CA HIS A 413 16.88 32.44 -3.79
C HIS A 413 17.39 31.03 -3.50
N THR A 414 16.86 30.34 -2.49
CA THR A 414 17.23 28.94 -2.18
C THR A 414 16.92 28.00 -3.35
N LEU A 415 15.73 28.08 -3.95
CA LEU A 415 15.37 27.27 -5.13
C LEU A 415 16.33 27.53 -6.31
N LEU A 416 16.63 28.80 -6.60
CA LEU A 416 17.55 29.17 -7.69
C LEU A 416 18.98 28.68 -7.43
N VAL A 417 19.45 28.72 -6.18
CA VAL A 417 20.77 28.19 -5.81
C VAL A 417 20.84 26.67 -6.08
N LEU A 418 19.80 25.92 -5.70
CA LEU A 418 19.73 24.48 -5.95
C LEU A 418 19.68 24.19 -7.46
N ARG A 419 18.84 24.91 -8.21
CA ARG A 419 18.72 24.78 -9.66
C ARG A 419 20.06 25.03 -10.36
N ASN A 420 20.70 26.15 -10.05
CA ASN A 420 21.97 26.56 -10.66
C ASN A 420 23.12 25.62 -10.26
N ASN A 421 23.10 25.05 -9.06
CA ASN A 421 24.07 24.03 -8.67
C ASN A 421 23.94 22.79 -9.57
N LEU A 422 22.72 22.31 -9.78
CA LEU A 422 22.45 21.18 -10.69
C LEU A 422 22.84 21.53 -12.13
N ASP A 423 22.56 22.75 -12.60
CA ASP A 423 22.92 23.21 -13.96
C ASP A 423 24.43 23.05 -14.22
N ASN A 424 25.25 23.46 -13.24
CA ASN A 424 26.70 23.36 -13.34
C ASN A 424 27.23 21.93 -13.28
N ARG A 425 26.45 20.99 -12.72
CA ARG A 425 26.84 19.60 -12.48
C ARG A 425 26.19 18.62 -13.45
N LEU A 426 25.30 19.08 -14.34
CA LEU A 426 24.57 18.23 -15.29
C LEU A 426 25.49 17.31 -16.08
N SER A 427 26.62 17.83 -16.57
CA SER A 427 27.57 17.10 -17.40
C SER A 427 28.71 16.42 -16.63
N ASP A 428 28.75 16.51 -15.30
CA ASP A 428 29.85 15.95 -14.49
C ASP A 428 29.90 14.41 -14.57
N ASP A 429 28.73 13.78 -14.67
CA ASP A 429 28.58 12.33 -14.70
C ASP A 429 27.48 11.95 -15.71
N PRO A 430 27.82 11.30 -16.85
CA PRO A 430 26.86 10.87 -17.86
C PRO A 430 25.73 9.99 -17.32
N ASP A 431 26.01 9.16 -16.32
CA ASP A 431 25.04 8.21 -15.77
C ASP A 431 23.97 8.93 -14.91
N LEU A 432 24.30 10.11 -14.40
CA LEU A 432 23.42 10.91 -13.54
C LEU A 432 22.68 12.02 -14.29
N VAL A 433 22.96 12.25 -15.59
CA VAL A 433 22.33 13.32 -16.38
C VAL A 433 20.80 13.25 -16.32
N ALA A 434 20.23 12.05 -16.53
CA ALA A 434 18.79 11.85 -16.54
C ALA A 434 18.18 12.16 -15.16
N TYR A 435 18.80 11.65 -14.09
CA TYR A 435 18.37 11.90 -12.73
C TYR A 435 18.44 13.39 -12.37
N ARG A 436 19.56 14.05 -12.62
CA ARG A 436 19.73 15.50 -12.36
C ARG A 436 18.74 16.35 -13.14
N THR A 437 18.45 15.98 -14.39
CA THR A 437 17.44 16.66 -15.21
C THR A 437 16.05 16.55 -14.59
N GLU A 438 15.69 15.40 -14.02
CA GLU A 438 14.42 15.23 -13.31
C GLU A 438 14.30 16.15 -12.09
N ILE A 439 15.36 16.23 -11.26
CA ILE A 439 15.40 17.12 -10.10
C ILE A 439 15.23 18.59 -10.54
N GLN A 440 15.91 18.99 -11.62
CA GLN A 440 15.79 20.33 -12.16
C GLN A 440 14.36 20.64 -12.62
N LEU A 441 13.70 19.70 -13.30
CA LEU A 441 12.30 19.86 -13.70
C LEU A 441 11.39 20.06 -12.49
N HIS A 442 11.62 19.33 -11.39
CA HIS A 442 10.86 19.54 -10.14
C HIS A 442 11.07 20.94 -9.56
N ILE A 443 12.31 21.46 -9.59
CA ILE A 443 12.61 22.82 -9.11
C ILE A 443 11.99 23.88 -10.03
N ASP A 444 12.11 23.73 -11.35
CA ASP A 444 11.54 24.63 -12.36
C ASP A 444 10.03 24.70 -12.25
N ASP A 445 9.39 23.55 -12.12
CA ASP A 445 7.96 23.46 -11.86
C ASP A 445 7.57 24.21 -10.58
N PHE A 446 8.32 24.02 -9.50
CA PHE A 446 8.00 24.67 -8.24
C PHE A 446 8.21 26.18 -8.30
N LEU A 447 9.24 26.65 -9.01
CA LEU A 447 9.45 28.05 -9.33
C LEU A 447 8.28 28.62 -10.14
N ARG A 448 7.78 27.90 -11.15
CA ARG A 448 6.61 28.30 -11.94
C ARG A 448 5.34 28.36 -11.08
N ASP A 449 5.11 27.35 -10.23
CA ASP A 449 3.93 27.29 -9.36
C ASP A 449 3.88 28.50 -8.39
N LEU A 450 5.03 28.94 -7.87
CA LEU A 450 5.10 30.05 -6.92
C LEU A 450 5.22 31.43 -7.58
N TYR A 451 6.05 31.58 -8.62
CA TYR A 451 6.46 32.88 -9.19
C TYR A 451 6.07 33.08 -10.66
N GLY A 452 5.50 32.06 -11.31
CA GLY A 452 5.18 32.03 -12.75
C GLY A 452 4.03 32.92 -13.22
N ASN A 453 3.61 33.93 -12.44
CA ASN A 453 2.56 34.87 -12.84
C ASN A 453 3.04 35.84 -13.96
N GLY A 454 3.32 35.29 -15.16
CA GLY A 454 3.50 36.04 -16.41
C GLY A 454 4.93 36.41 -16.82
N LYS A 455 5.98 35.91 -16.16
CA LYS A 455 7.38 36.22 -16.53
C LYS A 455 8.00 35.11 -17.40
N PRO A 456 8.76 35.45 -18.46
CA PRO A 456 9.45 34.46 -19.30
C PRO A 456 10.48 33.66 -18.49
N LYS A 457 10.81 32.46 -18.99
CA LYS A 457 11.74 31.49 -18.35
C LYS A 457 13.09 32.12 -17.94
N ASP A 458 13.53 33.12 -18.69
CA ASP A 458 14.81 33.81 -18.49
C ASP A 458 14.77 34.87 -17.37
N GLU A 459 13.56 35.20 -16.86
CA GLU A 459 13.32 36.17 -15.78
C GLU A 459 12.81 35.51 -14.48
N LEU A 460 12.65 34.18 -14.46
CA LEU A 460 12.13 33.39 -13.35
C LEU A 460 13.18 32.95 -12.33
#